data_AF-A0A846IC26-F1
#
_entry.id   AF-A0A846IC26-F1
#
_cell.length_a   1.000
_cell.length_b   1.000
_cell.length_c   1.000
_cell.angle_alpha   90.00
_cell.angle_beta   90.00
_cell.angle_gamma   90.00
#
_symmetry.space_group_name_H-M   'P 1'
#
loop_
_entity.id
_entity.type
_entity.pdbx_description
1 polymer ?
#
loop_
_entity_poly.entity_id
_entity_poly.type
_entity_poly.pdbx_seq_one_letter_code
_entity_poly.pdbx_strand_id
1 'polypeptide(L)'
;MKILMKHDSGVSKEVKCGFSWTTFFFGFIVPLVRGDLKWALIMVAISIAIGIPTLGIGGFISGIIFSFVYNKIYIKELLIKGYKPANETAKNILAEKSIISA
;
A
#
# COMPACT_ATOMS: atom_id res chain seq x y z
N MET A 1 12.60 2.90 2.89
CA MET A 1 13.29 1.60 2.66
C MET A 1 12.55 0.84 1.57
N LYS A 2 13.27 0.18 0.67
CA LYS A 2 12.68 -0.59 -0.44
C LYS A 2 12.98 -2.08 -0.22
N ILE A 3 12.04 -2.94 -0.60
CA ILE A 3 12.18 -4.40 -0.57
C ILE A 3 11.84 -4.96 -1.94
N LEU A 4 12.53 -6.02 -2.34
CA LEU A 4 12.26 -6.75 -3.57
C LEU A 4 11.38 -7.96 -3.26
N MET A 5 10.28 -8.10 -3.98
CA MET A 5 9.41 -9.26 -3.91
C MET A 5 9.42 -9.99 -5.26
N LYS A 6 9.49 -11.32 -5.24
CA LYS A 6 9.52 -12.19 -6.41
C LYS A 6 8.30 -13.09 -6.44
N HIS A 7 7.75 -13.30 -7.62
CA HIS A 7 6.70 -14.27 -7.88
C HIS A 7 7.32 -15.50 -8.56
N ASP A 8 6.72 -16.67 -8.37
CA ASP A 8 7.23 -17.93 -8.94
C ASP A 8 7.21 -17.92 -10.49
N SER A 9 6.43 -17.03 -11.10
CA SER A 9 6.42 -16.78 -12.56
C SER A 9 7.63 -16.00 -13.09
N GLY A 10 8.61 -15.68 -12.24
CA GLY A 10 9.81 -14.89 -12.60
C GLY A 10 9.61 -13.37 -12.54
N VAL A 11 8.39 -12.87 -12.29
CA VAL A 11 8.12 -11.43 -12.14
C VAL A 11 8.61 -10.94 -10.79
N SER A 12 9.35 -9.83 -10.78
CA SER A 12 9.79 -9.18 -9.54
C SER A 12 9.24 -7.76 -9.42
N LYS A 13 8.95 -7.33 -8.20
CA LYS A 13 8.42 -6.02 -7.88
C LYS A 13 9.20 -5.41 -6.72
N GLU A 14 9.72 -4.22 -6.94
CA GLU A 14 10.31 -3.40 -5.89
C GLU A 14 9.20 -2.59 -5.21
N VAL A 15 9.08 -2.70 -3.88
CA VAL A 15 8.05 -2.02 -3.11
C VAL A 15 8.65 -1.27 -1.92
N LYS A 16 8.02 -0.15 -1.54
CA LYS A 16 8.47 0.68 -0.41
C LYS A 16 7.76 0.23 0.87
N CYS A 17 8.50 0.14 1.97
CA CYS A 17 7.96 -0.06 3.31
C CYS A 17 7.88 1.28 4.07
N GLY A 18 6.84 1.43 4.89
CA GLY A 18 6.59 2.64 5.68
C GLY A 18 5.72 3.66 4.94
N PHE A 19 5.90 4.94 5.25
CA PHE A 19 5.08 6.03 4.70
C PHE A 19 5.12 6.09 3.16
N SER A 20 3.94 6.23 2.56
CA SER A 20 3.71 6.33 1.13
C SER A 20 3.59 7.78 0.70
N TRP A 21 4.72 8.40 0.38
CA TRP A 21 4.76 9.75 -0.20
C TRP A 21 3.89 9.88 -1.45
N THR A 22 3.82 8.85 -2.29
CA THR A 22 2.95 8.87 -3.47
C THR A 22 1.47 8.92 -3.07
N THR A 23 1.06 8.17 -2.04
CA THR A 23 -0.34 8.18 -1.58
C THR A 23 -0.71 9.50 -0.92
N PHE A 24 0.26 10.15 -0.27
CA PHE A 24 0.07 11.46 0.35
C PHE A 24 -0.30 12.53 -0.66
N PHE A 25 0.39 12.58 -1.81
CA PHE A 25 0.11 13.59 -2.84
C PHE A 25 -0.99 13.21 -3.82
N PHE A 26 -1.17 11.91 -4.11
CA PHE A 26 -2.04 11.46 -5.21
C PHE A 26 -3.22 10.60 -4.77
N GLY A 27 -3.36 10.29 -3.47
CA GLY A 27 -4.49 9.55 -2.92
C GLY A 27 -4.78 8.24 -3.66
N PHE A 28 -6.04 8.08 -4.10
CA PHE A 28 -6.55 6.88 -4.76
C PHE A 28 -5.96 6.61 -6.16
N ILE A 29 -5.30 7.58 -6.79
CA ILE A 29 -4.65 7.37 -8.10
C ILE A 29 -3.51 6.35 -7.96
N VAL A 30 -2.83 6.32 -6.82
CA VAL A 30 -1.72 5.39 -6.57
C VAL A 30 -2.15 3.93 -6.63
N PRO A 31 -3.19 3.47 -5.92
CA PRO A 31 -3.67 2.09 -6.07
C PRO A 31 -4.13 1.75 -7.49
N LEU A 32 -4.72 2.68 -8.24
CA LEU A 32 -5.07 2.45 -9.65
C LEU A 32 -3.83 2.13 -10.48
N VAL A 33 -2.79 2.97 -10.39
CA VAL A 33 -1.52 2.78 -11.12
C VAL A 33 -0.81 1.49 -10.68
N ARG A 34 -0.98 1.07 -9.42
CA ARG A 34 -0.39 -0.17 -8.89
C ARG A 34 -1.21 -1.44 -9.22
N GLY A 35 -2.35 -1.31 -9.91
CA GLY A 35 -3.22 -2.43 -10.24
C GLY A 35 -3.96 -3.02 -9.02
N ASP A 36 -4.25 -2.17 -8.04
CA ASP A 36 -5.00 -2.49 -6.83
C ASP A 36 -6.37 -1.79 -6.85
N LEU A 37 -7.25 -2.30 -7.73
CA LEU A 37 -8.58 -1.75 -7.95
C LEU A 37 -9.45 -1.76 -6.68
N LYS A 38 -9.29 -2.78 -5.84
CA LYS A 38 -10.02 -2.93 -4.59
C LYS A 38 -9.73 -1.76 -3.64
N TRP A 39 -8.46 -1.47 -3.38
CA TRP A 39 -8.10 -0.36 -2.50
C TRP A 39 -8.30 1.01 -3.14
N ALA A 40 -8.21 1.13 -4.47
CA ALA A 40 -8.60 2.35 -5.16
C ALA A 40 -10.07 2.71 -4.90
N LEU A 41 -10.98 1.75 -5.07
CA LEU A 41 -12.41 1.97 -4.85
C LEU A 41 -12.71 2.31 -3.38
N ILE A 42 -12.08 1.61 -2.44
CA ILE A 42 -12.22 1.87 -1.00
C ILE A 42 -11.77 3.29 -0.64
N MET A 43 -10.62 3.73 -1.15
CA MET A 43 -10.11 5.09 -0.90
C MET A 43 -11.04 6.16 -1.47
N VAL A 44 -11.57 5.96 -2.68
CA VAL A 44 -12.54 6.89 -3.28
C VAL A 44 -13.81 6.96 -2.45
N ALA A 45 -14.38 5.81 -2.05
CA ALA A 45 -15.60 5.76 -1.27
C ALA A 45 -15.44 6.48 0.08
N ILE A 46 -14.32 6.26 0.79
CA ILE A 46 -14.02 6.92 2.06
C ILE A 46 -13.81 8.42 1.87
N SER A 47 -13.06 8.80 0.84
CA SER A 47 -12.81 10.21 0.52
C SER A 47 -14.10 10.97 0.20
N ILE A 48 -15.05 10.35 -0.51
CA ILE A 48 -16.37 10.95 -0.79
C ILE A 48 -17.23 11.00 0.47
N ALA A 49 -17.35 9.87 1.19
CA ALA A 49 -18.21 9.75 2.35
C ALA A 49 -17.84 10.72 3.47
N ILE A 50 -16.54 10.95 3.69
CA ILE A 50 -16.04 11.83 4.74
C ILE A 50 -15.74 13.23 4.18
N GLY A 51 -15.25 13.33 2.95
CA GLY A 51 -14.84 14.59 2.32
C GLY A 51 -16.01 15.49 1.95
N ILE A 52 -17.11 14.98 1.39
CA ILE A 52 -18.26 15.83 1.01
C ILE A 52 -18.86 16.54 2.24
N PRO A 53 -19.18 15.85 3.35
CA PRO A 53 -19.75 16.51 4.53
C PRO A 53 -18.81 17.51 5.21
N THR A 54 -17.49 17.38 5.00
CA THR A 54 -16.46 18.19 5.66
C THR A 54 -15.80 19.21 4.73
N LEU A 55 -16.43 19.52 3.60
CA LEU A 55 -15.89 20.45 2.58
C LEU A 55 -14.46 20.11 2.15
N GLY A 56 -14.14 18.82 2.07
CA GLY A 56 -12.84 18.29 1.64
C GLY A 56 -11.81 18.06 2.74
N ILE A 57 -11.99 18.62 3.95
CA ILE A 57 -11.03 18.49 5.06
C ILE A 57 -10.88 17.03 5.51
N GLY A 58 -11.99 16.33 5.68
CA GLY A 58 -12.00 14.92 6.06
C GLY A 58 -11.39 14.02 4.98
N GLY A 59 -11.57 14.38 3.70
CA GLY A 59 -10.88 13.73 2.58
C GLY A 59 -9.35 13.88 2.71
N PHE A 60 -8.87 15.08 3.01
CA PHE A 60 -7.44 15.33 3.23
C PHE A 60 -6.88 14.52 4.40
N ILE A 61 -7.56 14.52 5.56
CA ILE A 61 -7.16 13.74 6.75
C ILE A 61 -7.12 12.24 6.41
N SER A 62 -8.13 11.73 5.69
CA SER A 62 -8.14 10.32 5.26
C SER A 62 -6.94 9.99 4.37
N GLY A 63 -6.54 10.89 3.47
CA GLY A 63 -5.35 10.74 2.63
C GLY A 63 -4.06 10.65 3.45
N ILE A 64 -3.93 11.45 4.51
CA ILE A 64 -2.79 11.38 5.44
C ILE A 64 -2.74 10.00 6.09
N ILE A 65 -3.86 9.53 6.65
CA ILE A 65 -3.96 8.21 7.29
C ILE A 65 -3.57 7.10 6.30
N PHE A 66 -4.14 7.13 5.09
CA PHE A 66 -3.82 6.17 4.05
C PHE A 66 -2.36 6.19 3.64
N SER A 67 -1.67 7.33 3.76
CA SER A 67 -0.24 7.42 3.47
C SER A 67 0.60 6.59 4.43
N PHE A 68 0.19 6.42 5.69
CA PHE A 68 0.87 5.53 6.63
C PHE A 68 0.59 4.05 6.37
N VAL A 69 -0.60 3.71 5.91
CA VAL A 69 -1.08 2.31 5.87
C VAL A 69 -0.97 1.67 4.49
N TYR A 70 -1.06 2.44 3.41
CA TYR A 70 -1.25 1.90 2.06
C TYR A 70 -0.09 1.05 1.55
N ASN A 71 1.16 1.40 1.85
CA ASN A 71 2.29 0.55 1.46
C ASN A 71 2.24 -0.83 2.12
N LYS A 72 1.85 -0.90 3.40
CA LYS A 72 1.66 -2.17 4.12
C LYS A 72 0.53 -2.99 3.52
N ILE A 73 -0.58 -2.34 3.19
CA ILE A 73 -1.71 -2.95 2.47
C ILE A 73 -1.24 -3.55 1.13
N TYR A 74 -0.56 -2.76 0.31
CA TYR A 74 -0.10 -3.19 -1.01
C TYR A 74 0.85 -4.39 -0.94
N ILE A 75 1.76 -4.40 0.05
CA ILE A 75 2.63 -5.56 0.30
C ILE A 75 1.81 -6.81 0.63
N LYS A 76 0.78 -6.70 1.49
CA LYS A 76 -0.10 -7.83 1.82
C LYS A 76 -0.86 -8.34 0.61
N GLU A 77 -1.36 -7.46 -0.25
CA GLU A 77 -2.01 -7.86 -1.52
C GLU A 77 -1.05 -8.62 -2.43
N LEU A 78 0.22 -8.22 -2.50
CA LEU A 78 1.22 -8.95 -3.26
C LEU A 78 1.50 -10.34 -2.66
N LEU A 79 1.58 -10.46 -1.33
CA LEU A 79 1.72 -11.76 -0.66
C LEU A 79 0.55 -12.70 -0.98
N ILE A 80 -0.68 -12.19 -0.96
CA ILE A 80 -1.88 -12.95 -1.35
C ILE A 80 -1.82 -13.38 -2.82
N LYS A 81 -1.24 -12.54 -3.69
CA LYS A 81 -0.99 -12.84 -5.11
C LYS A 81 0.21 -13.78 -5.33
N GLY A 82 0.76 -14.41 -4.29
CA GLY A 82 1.84 -15.39 -4.38
C GLY A 82 3.25 -14.80 -4.45
N TYR A 83 3.42 -13.48 -4.27
CA TYR A 83 4.75 -12.89 -4.18
C TYR A 83 5.40 -13.27 -2.85
N LYS A 84 6.72 -13.46 -2.87
CA LYS A 84 7.56 -13.79 -1.72
C LYS A 84 8.72 -12.80 -1.61
N PRO A 85 9.25 -12.52 -0.40
CA PRO A 85 10.46 -11.72 -0.26
C PRO A 85 11.61 -12.37 -1.03
N ALA A 86 12.34 -11.57 -1.82
CA ALA A 86 13.38 -12.10 -2.71
C ALA A 86 14.62 -12.61 -1.95
N ASN A 87 14.92 -11.98 -0.80
CA ASN A 87 16.13 -12.20 -0.01
C ASN A 87 15.78 -12.26 1.49
N GLU A 88 16.67 -12.82 2.31
CA GLU A 88 16.51 -12.92 3.76
C GLU A 88 16.36 -11.55 4.44
N THR A 89 17.09 -10.52 3.97
CA THR A 89 16.92 -9.14 4.43
C THR A 89 15.49 -8.63 4.23
N ALA A 90 14.88 -8.93 3.07
CA ALA A 90 13.50 -8.53 2.80
C ALA A 90 12.52 -9.27 3.71
N LYS A 91 12.76 -10.56 4.00
CA LYS A 91 11.97 -11.34 4.95
C LYS A 91 12.06 -10.73 6.36
N ASN A 92 13.26 -10.41 6.83
CA ASN A 92 13.47 -9.83 8.16
C ASN A 92 12.79 -8.46 8.30
N ILE A 93 12.87 -7.61 7.27
CA ILE A 93 12.15 -6.31 7.25
C ILE A 93 10.63 -6.52 7.33
N LEU A 94 10.09 -7.51 6.61
CA LEU A 94 8.66 -7.80 6.66
C LEU A 94 8.22 -8.33 8.03
N ALA A 95 9.06 -9.14 8.69
CA ALA A 95 8.82 -9.64 10.04
C ALA A 95 8.89 -8.50 11.09
N GLU A 96 9.91 -7.65 11.02
CA GLU A 96 10.08 -6.47 11.90
C GLU A 96 8.88 -5.52 11.81
N LYS A 97 8.30 -5.34 10.62
CA LYS A 97 7.11 -4.49 10.41
C LYS A 97 5.78 -5.20 10.71
N SER A 98 5.83 -6.40 11.27
CA SER A 98 4.67 -7.26 11.58
C SER A 98 3.73 -7.37 10.37
N ILE A 99 4.32 -7.62 9.19
CA ILE A 99 3.59 -7.88 7.95
C ILE A 99 3.44 -9.39 7.75
N ILE A 100 4.48 -10.14 8.09
CA ILE A 100 4.51 -11.61 8.13
C ILE A 100 4.90 -12.07 9.53
N SER A 101 4.54 -13.30 9.89
CA SER A 101 5.10 -13.96 11.08
C SER A 101 6.57 -14.32 10.83
N ALA A 102 7.38 -14.31 11.90
CA ALA A 102 8.80 -14.61 11.84
C ALA A 102 9.05 -16.10 11.54
#